data_AF-A0A225W7W4-F1
#
_entry.id   AF-A0A225W7W4-F1
#
_cell.length_a   1.000
_cell.length_b   1.000
_cell.length_c   1.000
_cell.angle_alpha   90.00
_cell.angle_beta   90.00
_cell.angle_gamma   90.00
#
_symmetry.space_group_name_H-M   'P 1'
#
loop_
_entity.id
_entity.type
_entity.pdbx_description
1 polymer ?
#
loop_
_entity_poly.entity_id
_entity_poly.type
_entity_poly.pdbx_seq_one_letter_code
_entity_poly.pdbx_strand_id
1 'polypeptide(L)'
;MTVSWATFEDVLDSSIWVGESEDSMELIDTPVSSTSYYSDEEYNLFHHHAKVTGLTPRTKYFYKVGSQANQKYTSDVSTFVTARQSTDDSTFNVLIYGDLGDGENSVDTITNINKLTSDDIDLVYHLGDISYADNDFLSLNQAAGFFYEEVYNKWMNSLMPLMERVPYMVLVGNHEAECHSPRCQLSPKKMKALSNYTAYNSRFKMPDEESRGVKNMWYSFNHGPIHFTSLSSETDYPNAPTNDFSFSGRNGNFGDQLSWLEADLKKADANRVNVPWIIVGVHRPIYSVLNSRNDAPKGQAAHIQAAFENLILKYKVDVVLTGHKHYYERMFPIAKNKAVMNGVSDNFPYK
;
A
#
# COMPACT_ATOMS: atom_id res chain seq x y z
N MET A 1 -13.00 -1.75 -9.03
CA MET A 1 -11.90 -0.77 -9.01
C MET A 1 -12.29 0.32 -8.02
N THR A 2 -11.36 0.84 -7.23
CA THR A 2 -11.63 2.00 -6.36
C THR A 2 -10.85 3.18 -6.88
N VAL A 3 -11.54 4.29 -7.13
CA VAL A 3 -10.91 5.58 -7.46
C VAL A 3 -10.92 6.44 -6.21
N SER A 4 -9.77 7.03 -5.89
CA SER A 4 -9.58 7.88 -4.71
C SER A 4 -9.08 9.25 -5.12
N TRP A 5 -9.57 10.31 -4.49
CA TRP A 5 -9.15 11.68 -4.73
C TRP A 5 -9.26 12.51 -3.46
N ALA A 6 -8.73 13.73 -3.50
CA ALA A 6 -8.80 14.65 -2.36
C ALA A 6 -9.23 16.05 -2.78
N THR A 7 -9.92 16.76 -1.87
CA THR A 7 -10.39 18.13 -2.06
C THR A 7 -10.13 18.97 -0.81
N PHE A 8 -9.83 20.27 -0.98
CA PHE A 8 -9.62 21.19 0.14
C PHE A 8 -10.94 21.64 0.81
N GLU A 9 -12.07 21.45 0.11
CA GLU A 9 -13.41 21.72 0.62
C GLU A 9 -14.24 20.43 0.65
N ASP A 10 -15.24 20.37 1.53
CA ASP A 10 -16.15 19.23 1.58
C ASP A 10 -17.11 19.29 0.40
N VAL A 11 -17.03 18.30 -0.48
CA VAL A 11 -17.89 18.18 -1.66
C VAL A 11 -18.98 17.16 -1.34
N LEU A 12 -20.14 17.64 -0.87
CA LEU A 12 -21.21 16.76 -0.40
C LEU A 12 -21.86 15.92 -1.51
N ASP A 13 -21.71 16.34 -2.77
CA ASP A 13 -22.17 15.66 -3.97
C ASP A 13 -21.02 15.08 -4.79
N SER A 14 -19.92 14.71 -4.11
CA SER A 14 -18.74 14.07 -4.70
C SER A 14 -19.18 12.83 -5.48
N SER A 15 -18.77 12.75 -6.74
CA SER A 15 -19.27 11.81 -7.73
C SER A 15 -18.17 11.33 -8.65
N ILE A 16 -18.41 10.22 -9.33
CA ILE A 16 -17.53 9.65 -10.35
C ILE A 16 -18.31 9.35 -11.63
N TRP A 17 -17.70 9.66 -12.77
CA TRP A 17 -18.18 9.27 -14.09
C TRP A 17 -17.20 8.28 -14.70
N VAL A 18 -17.69 7.21 -15.34
CA VAL A 18 -16.86 6.17 -15.96
C VAL A 18 -17.46 5.73 -17.28
N GLY A 19 -16.61 5.44 -18.27
CA GLY A 19 -17.01 4.92 -19.59
C GLY A 19 -15.87 4.24 -20.33
N GLU A 20 -16.16 3.46 -21.36
CA GLU A 20 -15.13 2.82 -22.21
C GLU A 20 -14.48 3.80 -23.21
N SER A 21 -15.03 5.01 -23.32
CA SER A 21 -14.49 6.16 -24.07
C SER A 21 -14.80 7.47 -23.34
N GLU A 22 -14.12 8.56 -23.70
CA GLU A 22 -14.37 9.88 -23.11
C GLU A 22 -15.82 10.34 -23.33
N ASP A 23 -16.38 10.08 -24.52
CA ASP A 23 -17.74 10.49 -24.89
C ASP A 23 -18.83 9.62 -24.26
N SER A 24 -18.48 8.44 -23.73
CA SER A 24 -19.41 7.49 -23.15
C SER A 24 -19.38 7.44 -21.62
N MET A 25 -18.74 8.42 -20.96
CA MET A 25 -18.68 8.45 -19.50
C MET A 25 -20.04 8.78 -18.91
N GLU A 26 -20.55 7.88 -18.08
CA GLU A 26 -21.82 8.05 -17.38
C GLU A 26 -21.59 8.20 -15.88
N LEU A 27 -22.48 8.93 -15.20
CA LEU A 27 -22.48 9.04 -13.75
C LEU A 27 -22.72 7.65 -13.16
N ILE A 28 -21.82 7.21 -12.28
CA ILE A 28 -21.95 5.92 -11.62
C ILE A 28 -22.76 6.10 -10.33
N ASP A 29 -23.87 5.38 -10.22
CA ASP A 29 -24.66 5.30 -8.98
C ASP A 29 -23.92 4.43 -7.95
N THR A 30 -22.92 5.04 -7.29
CA THR A 30 -22.16 4.46 -6.19
C THR A 30 -22.02 5.48 -5.07
N PRO A 31 -22.12 5.06 -3.80
CA PRO A 31 -21.75 5.94 -2.70
C PRO A 31 -20.27 6.33 -2.82
N VAL A 32 -19.99 7.61 -2.54
CA VAL A 32 -18.64 8.14 -2.37
C VAL A 32 -18.44 8.40 -0.88
N SER A 33 -17.51 7.68 -0.26
CA SER A 33 -17.14 7.97 1.14
C SER A 33 -16.23 9.18 1.19
N SER A 34 -16.51 10.13 2.08
CA SER A 34 -15.65 11.29 2.36
C SER A 34 -15.16 11.23 3.80
N THR A 35 -13.87 11.50 4.04
CA THR A 35 -13.30 11.58 5.40
C THR A 35 -12.22 12.65 5.47
N SER A 36 -12.29 13.49 6.50
CA SER A 36 -11.19 14.36 6.94
C SER A 36 -10.74 13.88 8.32
N TYR A 37 -9.47 13.51 8.44
CA TYR A 37 -8.91 13.01 9.70
C TYR A 37 -8.16 14.08 10.49
N TYR A 38 -7.71 15.14 9.82
CA TYR A 38 -6.96 16.23 10.41
C TYR A 38 -7.36 17.56 9.78
N SER A 39 -7.63 18.54 10.64
CA SER A 39 -7.84 19.92 10.23
C SER A 39 -7.41 20.91 11.31
N ASP A 40 -6.92 22.06 10.87
CA ASP A 40 -6.63 23.24 11.67
C ASP A 40 -7.06 24.53 10.94
N GLU A 41 -6.58 25.69 11.39
CA GLU A 41 -6.95 26.98 10.82
C GLU A 41 -6.35 27.21 9.42
N GLU A 42 -5.27 26.51 9.07
CA GLU A 42 -4.50 26.67 7.83
C GLU A 42 -4.70 25.48 6.87
N TYR A 43 -5.12 24.33 7.39
CA TYR A 43 -5.20 23.07 6.64
C TYR A 43 -6.52 22.34 6.86
N ASN A 44 -7.15 21.96 5.75
CA ASN A 44 -8.25 21.01 5.73
C ASN A 44 -8.21 20.22 4.42
N LEU A 45 -8.38 18.90 4.49
CA LEU A 45 -8.42 18.03 3.32
C LEU A 45 -9.43 16.91 3.54
N PHE A 46 -10.21 16.63 2.50
CA PHE A 46 -11.20 15.57 2.47
C PHE A 46 -10.74 14.51 1.48
N HIS A 47 -10.71 13.26 1.92
CA HIS A 47 -10.38 12.10 1.10
C HIS A 47 -11.65 11.40 0.67
N HIS A 48 -11.79 11.21 -0.64
CA HIS A 48 -12.95 10.61 -1.27
C HIS A 48 -12.58 9.26 -1.86
N HIS A 49 -13.46 8.27 -1.70
CA HIS A 49 -13.30 6.96 -2.32
C HIS A 49 -14.61 6.48 -2.94
N ALA A 50 -14.55 6.05 -4.21
CA ALA A 50 -15.68 5.50 -4.94
C ALA A 50 -15.32 4.11 -5.50
N LYS A 51 -16.13 3.10 -5.15
CA LYS A 51 -15.96 1.74 -5.66
C LYS A 51 -16.82 1.51 -6.90
N VAL A 52 -16.17 1.36 -8.04
CA VAL A 52 -16.81 1.04 -9.32
C VAL A 52 -16.80 -0.48 -9.52
N THR A 53 -17.99 -1.04 -9.74
CA THR A 53 -18.23 -2.48 -9.93
C THR A 53 -18.81 -2.75 -11.32
N GLY A 54 -18.96 -4.03 -11.71
CA GLY A 54 -19.51 -4.40 -13.02
C GLY A 54 -18.59 -4.14 -14.22
N LEU A 55 -17.30 -3.87 -13.98
CA LEU A 55 -16.33 -3.57 -15.03
C LEU A 55 -15.86 -4.84 -15.75
N THR A 56 -15.65 -4.74 -17.06
CA THR A 56 -15.05 -5.81 -17.87
C THR A 56 -13.57 -5.94 -17.52
N PRO A 57 -13.05 -7.17 -17.30
CA PRO A 57 -11.61 -7.39 -17.06
C PRO A 57 -10.73 -6.94 -18.23
N ARG A 58 -9.47 -6.57 -17.95
CA ARG A 58 -8.48 -6.12 -18.93
C ARG A 58 -9.03 -5.10 -19.94
N THR A 59 -9.80 -4.15 -19.47
CA THR A 59 -10.48 -3.14 -20.29
C THR A 59 -10.07 -1.76 -19.81
N LYS A 60 -9.75 -0.88 -20.77
CA LYS A 60 -9.46 0.52 -20.49
C LYS A 60 -10.76 1.28 -20.28
N TYR A 61 -10.83 2.00 -19.16
CA TYR A 61 -11.94 2.89 -18.84
C TYR A 61 -11.41 4.32 -18.68
N PHE A 62 -12.21 5.27 -19.10
CA PHE A 62 -12.04 6.70 -18.88
C PHE A 62 -12.88 7.09 -17.66
N TYR A 63 -12.37 8.01 -16.85
CA TYR A 63 -13.09 8.51 -15.69
C TYR A 63 -12.77 9.97 -15.39
N LYS A 64 -13.68 10.59 -14.65
CA LYS A 64 -13.47 11.87 -13.97
C LYS A 64 -14.20 11.85 -12.63
N VAL A 65 -13.76 12.71 -11.71
CA VAL A 65 -14.32 12.81 -10.34
C VAL A 65 -14.65 14.26 -10.01
N GLY A 66 -15.56 14.48 -9.06
CA GLY A 66 -15.87 15.83 -8.58
C GLY A 66 -17.34 16.05 -8.22
N SER A 67 -17.73 17.33 -8.13
CA SER A 67 -19.10 17.73 -7.79
C SER A 67 -20.08 17.51 -8.96
N GLN A 68 -21.23 16.88 -8.68
CA GLN A 68 -22.30 16.74 -9.66
C GLN A 68 -22.97 18.07 -10.02
N ALA A 69 -23.14 18.97 -9.04
CA ALA A 69 -23.81 20.25 -9.18
C ALA A 69 -22.90 21.36 -9.73
N ASN A 70 -21.57 21.23 -9.58
CA ASN A 70 -20.65 22.29 -9.96
C ASN A 70 -19.45 21.76 -10.77
N GLN A 71 -19.54 21.95 -12.10
CA GLN A 71 -18.52 21.56 -13.05
C GLN A 71 -17.14 22.18 -12.80
N LYS A 72 -17.06 23.34 -12.10
CA LYS A 72 -15.78 23.94 -11.71
C LYS A 72 -14.96 23.02 -10.79
N TYR A 73 -15.63 22.17 -10.02
CA TYR A 73 -15.02 21.22 -9.09
C TYR A 73 -15.01 19.80 -9.66
N THR A 74 -14.82 19.67 -10.96
CA THR A 74 -14.63 18.37 -11.66
C THR A 74 -13.19 18.27 -12.15
N SER A 75 -12.58 17.09 -12.00
CA SER A 75 -11.24 16.81 -12.49
C SER A 75 -11.18 16.80 -14.03
N ASP A 76 -9.95 16.85 -14.55
CA ASP A 76 -9.69 16.40 -15.91
C ASP A 76 -10.02 14.90 -16.07
N VAL A 77 -10.11 14.45 -17.32
CA VAL A 77 -10.33 13.04 -17.64
C VAL A 77 -9.03 12.27 -17.50
N SER A 78 -9.10 11.13 -16.82
CA SER A 78 -8.00 10.17 -16.73
C SER A 78 -8.49 8.77 -17.08
N THR A 79 -7.61 7.78 -17.07
CA THR A 79 -7.93 6.44 -17.55
C THR A 79 -7.29 5.38 -16.70
N PHE A 80 -7.96 4.27 -16.41
CA PHE A 80 -7.35 3.08 -15.82
C PHE A 80 -7.62 1.83 -16.66
N VAL A 81 -6.81 0.79 -16.47
CA VAL A 81 -7.07 -0.54 -17.02
C VAL A 81 -7.46 -1.48 -15.88
N THR A 82 -8.56 -2.20 -16.05
CA THR A 82 -9.02 -3.18 -15.05
C THR A 82 -8.12 -4.40 -14.99
N ALA A 83 -8.15 -5.07 -13.82
CA ALA A 83 -7.37 -6.27 -13.60
C ALA A 83 -7.63 -7.36 -14.65
N ARG A 84 -6.59 -8.15 -14.93
CA ARG A 84 -6.68 -9.33 -15.78
C ARG A 84 -7.42 -10.45 -15.06
N GLN A 85 -8.16 -11.25 -15.82
CA GLN A 85 -8.73 -12.50 -15.28
C GLN A 85 -7.62 -13.45 -14.88
N SER A 86 -7.87 -14.30 -13.88
CA SER A 86 -6.85 -15.25 -13.40
C SER A 86 -6.42 -16.30 -14.42
N THR A 87 -7.23 -16.53 -15.46
CA THR A 87 -6.91 -17.42 -16.57
C THR A 87 -6.07 -16.77 -17.68
N ASP A 88 -5.73 -15.49 -17.56
CA ASP A 88 -4.88 -14.77 -18.52
C ASP A 88 -3.41 -15.20 -18.36
N ASP A 89 -2.85 -15.79 -19.40
CA ASP A 89 -1.48 -16.34 -19.45
C ASP A 89 -0.47 -15.43 -20.18
N SER A 90 -0.89 -14.23 -20.59
CA SER A 90 0.00 -13.27 -21.22
C SER A 90 0.97 -12.63 -20.21
N THR A 91 2.03 -12.01 -20.73
CA THR A 91 3.05 -11.36 -19.89
C THR A 91 2.43 -10.36 -18.92
N PHE A 92 2.78 -10.51 -17.65
CA PHE A 92 2.33 -9.70 -16.54
C PHE A 92 3.51 -8.89 -15.98
N ASN A 93 3.39 -7.56 -15.94
CA ASN A 93 4.46 -6.68 -15.52
C ASN A 93 4.05 -5.94 -14.25
N VAL A 94 4.85 -6.05 -13.19
CA VAL A 94 4.60 -5.36 -11.92
C VAL A 94 5.80 -4.50 -11.56
N LEU A 95 5.54 -3.26 -11.17
CA LEU A 95 6.55 -2.42 -10.54
C LEU A 95 6.48 -2.55 -9.01
N ILE A 96 7.59 -2.90 -8.38
CA ILE A 96 7.67 -3.18 -6.94
C ILE A 96 8.80 -2.35 -6.34
N TYR A 97 8.52 -1.64 -5.25
CA TYR A 97 9.50 -0.93 -4.43
C TYR A 97 8.92 -0.64 -3.04
N GLY A 98 9.77 -0.29 -2.08
CA GLY A 98 9.37 0.28 -0.78
C GLY A 98 10.17 1.56 -0.52
N ASP A 99 9.83 2.26 0.56
CA ASP A 99 10.72 3.27 1.13
C ASP A 99 11.01 4.45 0.17
N LEU A 100 10.00 4.86 -0.60
CA LEU A 100 10.21 5.82 -1.69
C LEU A 100 10.46 7.23 -1.17
N GLY A 101 9.58 7.76 -0.31
CA GLY A 101 9.61 9.16 0.13
C GLY A 101 9.57 10.18 -1.01
N ASP A 102 9.71 11.46 -0.67
CA ASP A 102 9.68 12.59 -1.62
C ASP A 102 10.95 13.47 -1.57
N GLY A 103 12.03 12.90 -1.03
CA GLY A 103 13.32 13.57 -0.84
C GLY A 103 14.15 13.65 -2.13
N GLU A 104 15.33 14.27 -2.03
CA GLU A 104 16.24 14.47 -3.18
C GLU A 104 16.63 13.15 -3.87
N ASN A 105 16.86 12.09 -3.10
CA ASN A 105 17.21 10.77 -3.61
C ASN A 105 16.06 10.08 -4.36
N SER A 106 14.82 10.55 -4.17
CA SER A 106 13.62 9.98 -4.78
C SER A 106 13.33 10.57 -6.16
N VAL A 107 13.93 11.71 -6.50
CA VAL A 107 13.61 12.50 -7.72
C VAL A 107 13.80 11.68 -9.00
N ASP A 108 14.93 11.01 -9.17
CA ASP A 108 15.22 10.21 -10.37
C ASP A 108 14.29 9.00 -10.46
N THR A 109 14.02 8.36 -9.32
CA THR A 109 13.09 7.23 -9.23
C THR A 109 11.68 7.65 -9.62
N ILE A 110 11.13 8.71 -9.00
CA ILE A 110 9.81 9.27 -9.32
C ILE A 110 9.73 9.68 -10.80
N THR A 111 10.77 10.32 -11.32
CA THR A 111 10.84 10.72 -12.73
C THR A 111 10.75 9.52 -13.67
N ASN A 112 11.41 8.41 -13.36
CA ASN A 112 11.37 7.21 -14.17
C ASN A 112 10.03 6.47 -14.03
N ILE A 113 9.48 6.41 -12.82
CA ILE A 113 8.17 5.81 -12.56
C ILE A 113 7.07 6.53 -13.36
N ASN A 114 7.07 7.87 -13.37
CA ASN A 114 6.05 8.66 -14.07
C ASN A 114 6.08 8.55 -15.62
N LYS A 115 7.12 7.93 -16.19
CA LYS A 115 7.18 7.60 -17.62
C LYS A 115 6.35 6.37 -17.97
N LEU A 116 6.05 5.52 -16.97
CA LEU A 116 5.32 4.28 -17.17
C LEU A 116 3.81 4.55 -17.30
N THR A 117 3.16 3.64 -17.99
CA THR A 117 1.72 3.65 -18.27
C THR A 117 1.12 2.25 -18.05
N SER A 118 -0.20 2.13 -18.22
CA SER A 118 -0.90 0.84 -18.19
C SER A 118 -0.50 -0.10 -19.35
N ASP A 119 0.22 0.40 -20.36
CA ASP A 119 0.78 -0.43 -21.43
C ASP A 119 2.13 -1.07 -21.01
N ASP A 120 2.83 -0.47 -20.04
CA ASP A 120 4.13 -0.94 -19.55
C ASP A 120 3.98 -1.88 -18.35
N ILE A 121 3.10 -1.52 -17.41
CA ILE A 121 2.88 -2.22 -16.15
C ILE A 121 1.40 -2.36 -15.82
N ASP A 122 1.05 -3.47 -15.17
CA ASP A 122 -0.32 -3.78 -14.75
C ASP A 122 -0.70 -3.14 -13.42
N LEU A 123 0.26 -3.06 -12.49
CA LEU A 123 0.10 -2.42 -11.20
C LEU A 123 1.44 -2.01 -10.60
N VAL A 124 1.36 -1.11 -9.63
CA VAL A 124 2.44 -0.83 -8.68
C VAL A 124 2.13 -1.51 -7.35
N TYR A 125 3.13 -2.14 -6.74
CA TYR A 125 3.04 -2.66 -5.39
C TYR A 125 4.10 -2.01 -4.49
N HIS A 126 3.68 -1.03 -3.70
CA HIS A 126 4.51 -0.22 -2.81
C HIS A 126 4.55 -0.86 -1.41
N LEU A 127 5.73 -1.33 -1.02
CA LEU A 127 6.00 -2.12 0.17
C LEU A 127 6.16 -1.30 1.48
N GLY A 128 5.33 -0.27 1.68
CA GLY A 128 5.34 0.57 2.89
C GLY A 128 6.45 1.63 2.94
N ASP A 129 6.38 2.48 3.97
CA ASP A 129 7.19 3.69 4.14
C ASP A 129 7.06 4.63 2.95
N ILE A 130 5.88 5.25 2.87
CA ILE A 130 5.34 5.80 1.64
C ILE A 130 5.91 7.18 1.38
N SER A 131 5.58 8.15 2.24
CA SER A 131 5.93 9.55 2.07
C SER A 131 7.00 10.04 3.04
N TYR A 132 7.23 9.32 4.15
CA TYR A 132 8.05 9.80 5.28
C TYR A 132 7.57 11.15 5.85
N ALA A 133 6.26 11.43 5.77
CA ALA A 133 5.65 12.64 6.32
C ALA A 133 5.90 12.82 7.83
N ASP A 134 6.09 11.73 8.57
CA ASP A 134 6.43 11.71 9.98
C ASP A 134 7.81 12.35 10.27
N ASN A 135 8.72 12.33 9.29
CA ASN A 135 10.09 12.86 9.35
C ASN A 135 10.23 14.29 8.80
N ASP A 136 9.12 14.98 8.52
CA ASP A 136 9.09 16.35 7.99
C ASP A 136 10.03 17.33 8.74
N PHE A 137 10.14 17.17 10.06
CA PHE A 137 10.94 18.00 10.95
C PHE A 137 12.47 17.80 10.82
N LEU A 138 12.94 16.78 10.09
CA LEU A 138 14.38 16.53 9.92
C LEU A 138 15.05 17.53 8.95
N SER A 139 14.26 18.22 8.12
CA SER A 139 14.76 19.33 7.32
C SER A 139 14.96 20.57 8.20
N LEU A 140 16.13 21.21 8.12
CA LEU A 140 16.47 22.39 8.92
C LEU A 140 15.44 23.52 8.79
N ASN A 141 14.85 23.68 7.60
CA ASN A 141 13.85 24.71 7.33
C ASN A 141 12.45 24.35 7.88
N GLN A 142 12.24 23.09 8.26
CA GLN A 142 10.95 22.56 8.73
C GLN A 142 10.96 22.20 10.22
N ALA A 143 12.15 22.14 10.85
CA ALA A 143 12.35 21.68 12.23
C ALA A 143 11.47 22.36 13.29
N ALA A 144 11.11 23.63 13.09
CA ALA A 144 10.26 24.38 14.02
C ALA A 144 8.77 24.37 13.66
N GLY A 145 8.40 23.86 12.48
CA GLY A 145 7.03 23.87 11.94
C GLY A 145 6.35 22.50 12.01
N PHE A 146 5.21 22.41 11.34
CA PHE A 146 4.42 21.19 11.20
C PHE A 146 4.03 21.10 9.73
N PHE A 147 4.63 20.15 9.00
CA PHE A 147 4.56 20.01 7.55
C PHE A 147 4.10 18.61 7.10
N TYR A 148 3.61 17.80 8.03
CA TYR A 148 3.25 16.40 7.80
C TYR A 148 2.32 16.24 6.59
N GLU A 149 1.28 17.06 6.52
CA GLU A 149 0.29 17.01 5.45
C GLU A 149 0.86 17.53 4.12
N GLU A 150 1.69 18.56 4.16
CA GLU A 150 2.36 19.13 3.00
C GLU A 150 3.34 18.13 2.36
N VAL A 151 4.12 17.41 3.17
CA VAL A 151 5.02 16.35 2.69
C VAL A 151 4.22 15.20 2.07
N TYR A 152 3.14 14.77 2.73
CA TYR A 152 2.28 13.71 2.17
C TYR A 152 1.66 14.14 0.83
N ASN A 153 1.13 15.37 0.76
CA ASN A 153 0.50 15.90 -0.45
C ASN A 153 1.54 16.12 -1.56
N LYS A 154 2.75 16.60 -1.23
CA LYS A 154 3.86 16.71 -2.18
C LYS A 154 4.20 15.35 -2.78
N TRP A 155 4.30 14.32 -1.94
CA TRP A 155 4.54 12.95 -2.40
C TRP A 155 3.44 12.45 -3.34
N MET A 156 2.16 12.57 -2.93
CA MET A 156 1.02 12.13 -3.76
C MET A 156 0.97 12.87 -5.10
N ASN A 157 1.15 14.19 -5.08
CA ASN A 157 1.16 15.01 -6.29
C ASN A 157 2.34 14.63 -7.21
N SER A 158 3.48 14.26 -6.64
CA SER A 158 4.65 13.84 -7.43
C SER A 158 4.43 12.54 -8.22
N LEU A 159 3.53 11.66 -7.74
CA LEU A 159 3.20 10.38 -8.39
C LEU A 159 1.83 10.37 -9.07
N MET A 160 1.08 11.47 -8.99
CA MET A 160 -0.23 11.63 -9.64
C MET A 160 -0.20 11.19 -11.11
N PRO A 161 0.81 11.56 -11.95
CA PRO A 161 0.83 11.12 -13.35
C PRO A 161 0.82 9.61 -13.54
N LEU A 162 1.31 8.82 -12.59
CA LEU A 162 1.21 7.36 -12.63
C LEU A 162 -0.09 6.87 -11.99
N MET A 163 -0.39 7.34 -10.77
CA MET A 163 -1.48 6.83 -9.93
C MET A 163 -2.87 7.02 -10.55
N GLU A 164 -3.03 8.04 -11.41
CA GLU A 164 -4.29 8.28 -12.11
C GLU A 164 -4.56 7.22 -13.20
N ARG A 165 -3.56 6.43 -13.60
CA ARG A 165 -3.69 5.46 -14.69
C ARG A 165 -3.27 4.03 -14.44
N VAL A 166 -2.45 3.80 -13.44
CA VAL A 166 -2.02 2.45 -13.03
C VAL A 166 -2.53 2.19 -11.61
N PRO A 167 -3.21 1.04 -11.37
CA PRO A 167 -3.57 0.63 -10.02
C PRO A 167 -2.36 0.65 -9.08
N TYR A 168 -2.46 1.40 -7.98
CA TYR A 168 -1.36 1.60 -7.04
C TYR A 168 -1.69 0.96 -5.69
N MET A 169 -1.13 -0.23 -5.47
CA MET A 169 -1.36 -1.03 -4.27
C MET A 169 -0.30 -0.69 -3.23
N VAL A 170 -0.71 -0.39 -2.00
CA VAL A 170 0.19 -0.06 -0.88
C VAL A 170 0.02 -1.07 0.25
N LEU A 171 1.08 -1.41 0.95
CA LEU A 171 1.00 -2.00 2.28
C LEU A 171 1.60 -1.07 3.32
N VAL A 172 1.31 -1.31 4.59
CA VAL A 172 1.67 -0.42 5.69
C VAL A 172 3.13 -0.62 6.13
N GLY A 173 3.89 0.47 6.28
CA GLY A 173 5.20 0.50 6.90
C GLY A 173 5.19 1.21 8.26
N ASN A 174 6.37 1.38 8.85
CA ASN A 174 6.48 1.97 10.18
C ASN A 174 6.35 3.49 10.16
N HIS A 175 6.70 4.15 9.05
CA HIS A 175 6.55 5.60 8.89
C HIS A 175 5.09 6.03 8.68
N GLU A 176 4.17 5.08 8.49
CA GLU A 176 2.73 5.34 8.44
C GLU A 176 2.06 5.37 9.83
N ALA A 177 2.76 4.96 10.90
CA ALA A 177 2.17 4.71 12.20
C ALA A 177 1.66 5.97 12.90
N GLU A 178 2.51 7.00 12.98
CA GLU A 178 2.21 8.24 13.69
C GLU A 178 3.07 9.42 13.25
N CYS A 179 2.69 10.64 13.63
CA CYS A 179 3.50 11.83 13.45
C CYS A 179 4.65 11.91 14.48
N HIS A 180 5.86 12.31 14.07
CA HIS A 180 7.01 12.39 14.99
C HIS A 180 7.48 13.82 15.29
N SER A 181 7.03 14.83 14.54
CA SER A 181 7.51 16.20 14.72
C SER A 181 7.26 16.75 16.13
N PRO A 182 8.18 17.59 16.67
CA PRO A 182 8.01 18.20 18.00
C PRO A 182 6.67 18.95 18.16
N ARG A 183 6.20 19.60 17.09
CA ARG A 183 4.89 20.27 17.05
C ARG A 183 3.72 19.29 17.18
N CYS A 184 3.85 18.07 16.64
CA CYS A 184 2.86 17.03 16.83
C CYS A 184 2.88 16.51 18.28
N GLN A 185 4.08 16.25 18.81
CA GLN A 185 4.29 15.74 20.17
C GLN A 185 3.79 16.68 21.26
N LEU A 186 3.91 17.99 21.06
CA LEU A 186 3.40 19.01 21.98
C LEU A 186 1.88 19.27 21.84
N SER A 187 1.20 18.64 20.89
CA SER A 187 -0.23 18.85 20.63
C SER A 187 -1.03 17.55 20.78
N PRO A 188 -1.76 17.36 21.91
CA PRO A 188 -2.62 16.20 22.10
C PRO A 188 -3.67 16.02 21.00
N LYS A 189 -4.14 17.13 20.40
CA LYS A 189 -5.08 17.11 19.26
C LYS A 189 -4.42 16.47 18.03
N LYS A 190 -3.22 16.93 17.64
CA LYS A 190 -2.49 16.39 16.49
C LYS A 190 -2.12 14.94 16.71
N MET A 191 -1.57 14.62 17.87
CA MET A 191 -1.18 13.25 18.21
C MET A 191 -2.37 12.28 18.15
N LYS A 192 -3.55 12.70 18.62
CA LYS A 192 -4.76 11.86 18.53
C LYS A 192 -5.24 11.70 17.08
N ALA A 193 -5.15 12.74 16.26
CA ALA A 193 -5.62 12.73 14.88
C ALA A 193 -4.67 11.97 13.92
N LEU A 194 -3.38 11.94 14.26
CA LEU A 194 -2.30 11.46 13.39
C LEU A 194 -1.57 10.26 13.98
N SER A 195 -2.20 9.51 14.88
CA SER A 195 -1.67 8.24 15.39
C SER A 195 -2.44 7.06 14.82
N ASN A 196 -1.99 5.86 15.16
CA ASN A 196 -2.61 4.59 14.80
C ASN A 196 -2.97 4.49 13.31
N TYR A 197 -2.02 4.87 12.45
CA TYR A 197 -2.13 4.77 10.99
C TYR A 197 -3.30 5.54 10.39
N THR A 198 -3.78 6.59 11.07
CA THR A 198 -5.00 7.31 10.66
C THR A 198 -4.84 7.98 9.30
N ALA A 199 -3.72 8.66 9.05
CA ALA A 199 -3.45 9.30 7.76
C ALA A 199 -3.40 8.26 6.62
N TYR A 200 -2.63 7.18 6.79
CA TYR A 200 -2.52 6.08 5.85
C TYR A 200 -3.88 5.42 5.54
N ASN A 201 -4.67 5.14 6.58
CA ASN A 201 -5.99 4.50 6.43
C ASN A 201 -7.06 5.42 5.85
N SER A 202 -6.85 6.73 5.86
CA SER A 202 -7.78 7.71 5.28
C SER A 202 -7.42 8.10 3.85
N ARG A 203 -6.14 8.02 3.49
CA ARG A 203 -5.61 8.46 2.19
C ARG A 203 -5.74 7.42 1.10
N PHE A 204 -5.64 6.14 1.46
CA PHE A 204 -5.71 5.02 0.54
C PHE A 204 -6.98 4.20 0.77
N LYS A 205 -7.37 3.42 -0.23
CA LYS A 205 -8.46 2.44 -0.09
C LYS A 205 -8.09 1.14 -0.82
N MET A 206 -7.58 0.20 -0.04
CA MET A 206 -7.24 -1.16 -0.47
C MET A 206 -8.49 -2.06 -0.42
N PRO A 207 -8.50 -3.23 -1.11
CA PRO A 207 -9.67 -4.13 -1.19
C PRO A 207 -9.87 -4.97 0.09
N ASP A 208 -9.89 -4.29 1.23
CA ASP A 208 -9.90 -4.90 2.56
C ASP A 208 -11.20 -5.62 2.85
N GLU A 209 -12.33 -4.99 2.56
CA GLU A 209 -13.66 -5.59 2.73
C GLU A 209 -13.82 -6.81 1.82
N GLU A 210 -13.37 -6.71 0.56
CA GLU A 210 -13.44 -7.78 -0.44
C GLU A 210 -12.63 -9.01 -0.03
N SER A 211 -11.47 -8.80 0.60
CA SER A 211 -10.63 -9.88 1.11
C SER A 211 -10.93 -10.27 2.55
N ARG A 212 -11.94 -9.68 3.20
CA ARG A 212 -12.22 -9.82 4.64
C ARG A 212 -11.04 -9.42 5.54
N GLY A 213 -10.17 -8.57 5.02
CA GLY A 213 -9.09 -7.91 5.74
C GLY A 213 -9.62 -6.76 6.59
N VAL A 214 -8.74 -5.83 6.97
CA VAL A 214 -9.10 -4.68 7.80
C VAL A 214 -8.36 -3.43 7.34
N LYS A 215 -9.13 -2.45 6.84
CA LYS A 215 -8.62 -1.17 6.33
C LYS A 215 -7.45 -1.41 5.36
N ASN A 216 -6.47 -0.51 5.31
CA ASN A 216 -5.28 -0.72 4.49
C ASN A 216 -4.20 -1.56 5.21
N MET A 217 -4.51 -2.16 6.37
CA MET A 217 -3.53 -2.81 7.25
C MET A 217 -3.14 -4.21 6.77
N TRP A 218 -4.13 -4.99 6.34
CA TRP A 218 -3.93 -6.28 5.67
C TRP A 218 -5.13 -6.59 4.79
N TYR A 219 -4.84 -7.10 3.60
CA TYR A 219 -5.82 -7.39 2.56
C TYR A 219 -5.20 -8.28 1.49
N SER A 220 -6.02 -8.83 0.61
CA SER A 220 -5.54 -9.62 -0.53
C SER A 220 -6.31 -9.31 -1.82
N PHE A 221 -5.73 -9.63 -2.96
CA PHE A 221 -6.36 -9.45 -4.26
C PHE A 221 -5.75 -10.37 -5.31
N ASN A 222 -6.51 -10.62 -6.38
CA ASN A 222 -6.01 -11.32 -7.55
C ASN A 222 -5.80 -10.31 -8.68
N HIS A 223 -4.71 -10.46 -9.42
CA HIS A 223 -4.52 -9.77 -10.68
C HIS A 223 -3.80 -10.69 -11.66
N GLY A 224 -4.51 -11.11 -12.71
CA GLY A 224 -4.00 -12.18 -13.57
C GLY A 224 -3.73 -13.46 -12.76
N PRO A 225 -2.67 -14.22 -13.09
CA PRO A 225 -2.39 -15.53 -12.49
C PRO A 225 -1.75 -15.45 -11.08
N ILE A 226 -1.84 -14.29 -10.41
CA ILE A 226 -1.18 -14.03 -9.14
C ILE A 226 -2.22 -13.66 -8.07
N HIS A 227 -2.10 -14.31 -6.92
CA HIS A 227 -2.72 -13.90 -5.67
C HIS A 227 -1.71 -13.09 -4.84
N PHE A 228 -2.06 -11.85 -4.51
CA PHE A 228 -1.28 -10.97 -3.65
C PHE A 228 -1.90 -10.91 -2.26
N THR A 229 -1.08 -11.06 -1.23
CA THR A 229 -1.47 -10.93 0.18
C THR A 229 -0.59 -9.85 0.83
N SER A 230 -1.18 -8.75 1.29
CA SER A 230 -0.50 -7.67 2.00
C SER A 230 -0.67 -7.83 3.51
N LEU A 231 0.44 -7.74 4.26
CA LEU A 231 0.46 -7.86 5.72
C LEU A 231 1.02 -6.60 6.38
N SER A 232 0.66 -6.41 7.65
CA SER A 232 1.29 -5.46 8.55
C SER A 232 2.35 -6.17 9.39
N SER A 233 3.60 -5.74 9.22
CA SER A 233 4.69 -6.05 10.16
C SER A 233 4.72 -5.15 11.39
N GLU A 234 3.74 -4.26 11.55
CA GLU A 234 3.80 -3.23 12.57
C GLU A 234 2.88 -3.50 13.76
N THR A 235 1.90 -4.39 13.61
CA THR A 235 0.91 -4.61 14.66
C THR A 235 0.15 -5.94 14.56
N ASP A 236 -0.64 -6.24 15.60
CA ASP A 236 -1.61 -7.34 15.68
C ASP A 236 -1.01 -8.75 15.49
N TYR A 237 0.20 -8.95 16.01
CA TYR A 237 0.81 -10.27 16.24
C TYR A 237 1.66 -10.24 17.53
N PRO A 238 2.00 -11.42 18.12
CA PRO A 238 2.78 -11.47 19.35
C PRO A 238 4.15 -10.78 19.23
N ASN A 239 4.43 -9.84 20.14
CA ASN A 239 5.65 -9.03 20.17
C ASN A 239 5.84 -8.13 18.94
N ALA A 240 4.75 -7.74 18.27
CA ALA A 240 4.80 -6.67 17.28
C ALA A 240 5.39 -5.38 17.87
N PRO A 241 6.03 -4.52 17.04
CA PRO A 241 6.51 -3.22 17.45
C PRO A 241 5.47 -2.44 18.28
N THR A 242 6.00 -1.57 19.13
CA THR A 242 5.20 -0.64 19.93
C THR A 242 5.67 0.77 19.59
N ASN A 243 4.72 1.70 19.53
CA ASN A 243 4.91 3.14 19.28
C ASN A 243 6.30 3.65 19.61
N ASP A 244 6.97 4.21 18.62
CA ASP A 244 8.27 4.82 18.84
C ASP A 244 8.12 6.22 19.46
N PHE A 245 6.97 6.89 19.26
CA PHE A 245 6.80 8.31 19.62
C PHE A 245 5.44 8.70 20.23
N SER A 246 4.42 7.85 20.24
CA SER A 246 3.12 8.17 20.88
C SER A 246 3.10 7.87 22.38
N PHE A 247 2.75 8.91 23.16
CA PHE A 247 2.42 8.82 24.59
C PHE A 247 0.95 8.42 24.86
N SER A 248 0.10 8.32 23.82
CA SER A 248 -1.36 8.25 23.95
C SER A 248 -1.98 6.86 23.74
N GLY A 249 -1.16 5.80 23.66
CA GLY A 249 -1.61 4.41 23.63
C GLY A 249 -1.14 3.66 22.40
N ARG A 250 -1.01 2.32 22.51
CA ARG A 250 -0.38 1.45 21.49
C ARG A 250 -1.13 1.48 20.15
N ASN A 251 -0.40 1.70 19.06
CA ASN A 251 -0.83 1.54 17.68
C ASN A 251 -1.15 0.07 17.40
N GLY A 252 -2.27 -0.19 16.73
CA GLY A 252 -2.81 -1.53 16.51
C GLY A 252 -4.24 -1.70 16.91
N ASN A 253 -4.56 -2.94 17.28
CA ASN A 253 -5.87 -3.41 17.68
C ASN A 253 -6.89 -3.32 16.54
N PHE A 254 -6.45 -3.67 15.32
CA PHE A 254 -7.30 -3.72 14.13
C PHE A 254 -8.03 -5.07 14.00
N GLY A 255 -7.50 -6.14 14.60
CA GLY A 255 -8.13 -7.45 14.58
C GLY A 255 -7.13 -8.61 14.65
N ASP A 256 -7.58 -9.81 14.30
CA ASP A 256 -6.75 -11.01 14.28
C ASP A 256 -6.15 -11.24 12.89
N GLN A 257 -5.00 -10.61 12.65
CA GLN A 257 -4.27 -10.71 11.38
C GLN A 257 -3.81 -12.14 11.08
N LEU A 258 -3.40 -12.92 12.09
CA LEU A 258 -2.85 -14.27 11.88
C LEU A 258 -3.93 -15.26 11.45
N SER A 259 -5.11 -15.20 12.06
CA SER A 259 -6.26 -16.01 11.64
C SER A 259 -6.74 -15.61 10.24
N TRP A 260 -6.73 -14.31 9.92
CA TRP A 260 -7.06 -13.83 8.57
C TRP A 260 -6.06 -14.35 7.53
N LEU A 261 -4.76 -14.21 7.79
CA LEU A 261 -3.68 -14.66 6.91
C LEU A 261 -3.79 -16.16 6.62
N GLU A 262 -4.03 -16.98 7.65
CA GLU A 262 -4.22 -18.42 7.46
C GLU A 262 -5.42 -18.73 6.55
N ALA A 263 -6.54 -18.03 6.73
CA ALA A 263 -7.72 -18.23 5.90
C ALA A 263 -7.49 -17.80 4.43
N ASP A 264 -6.81 -16.68 4.23
CA ASP A 264 -6.47 -16.14 2.91
C ASP A 264 -5.54 -17.08 2.14
N LEU A 265 -4.39 -17.42 2.73
CA LEU A 265 -3.41 -18.31 2.10
C LEU A 265 -3.97 -19.72 1.85
N LYS A 266 -4.81 -20.24 2.75
CA LYS A 266 -5.49 -21.52 2.52
C LYS A 266 -6.40 -21.48 1.30
N LYS A 267 -7.13 -20.38 1.10
CA LYS A 267 -8.01 -20.19 -0.06
C LYS A 267 -7.19 -20.06 -1.34
N ALA A 268 -6.09 -19.32 -1.31
CA ALA A 268 -5.19 -19.15 -2.44
C ALA A 268 -4.51 -20.47 -2.84
N ASP A 269 -3.96 -21.22 -1.88
CA ASP A 269 -3.32 -22.52 -2.12
C ASP A 269 -4.30 -23.53 -2.74
N ALA A 270 -5.55 -23.56 -2.26
CA ALA A 270 -6.61 -24.38 -2.84
C ALA A 270 -7.02 -23.94 -4.26
N ASN A 271 -6.69 -22.72 -4.68
CA ASN A 271 -7.04 -22.13 -5.97
C ASN A 271 -5.84 -21.96 -6.92
N ARG A 272 -4.71 -22.62 -6.65
CA ARG A 272 -3.50 -22.52 -7.48
C ARG A 272 -3.69 -22.88 -8.96
N VAL A 273 -4.76 -23.59 -9.31
CA VAL A 273 -5.12 -23.83 -10.72
C VAL A 273 -5.41 -22.54 -11.48
N ASN A 274 -5.94 -21.51 -10.80
CA ASN A 274 -6.22 -20.20 -11.38
C ASN A 274 -5.19 -19.14 -10.98
N VAL A 275 -4.64 -19.23 -9.77
CA VAL A 275 -3.61 -18.31 -9.25
C VAL A 275 -2.36 -19.10 -8.87
N PRO A 276 -1.59 -19.63 -9.84
CA PRO A 276 -0.44 -20.48 -9.55
C PRO A 276 0.62 -19.78 -8.70
N TRP A 277 0.70 -18.45 -8.77
CA TRP A 277 1.64 -17.64 -7.99
C TRP A 277 0.96 -17.00 -6.78
N ILE A 278 1.52 -17.24 -5.60
CA ILE A 278 1.15 -16.57 -4.35
C ILE A 278 2.31 -15.68 -3.91
N ILE A 279 2.06 -14.37 -3.86
CA ILE A 279 3.02 -13.35 -3.45
C ILE A 279 2.54 -12.71 -2.15
N VAL A 280 3.40 -12.71 -1.13
CA VAL A 280 3.13 -12.03 0.14
C VAL A 280 4.00 -10.77 0.23
N GLY A 281 3.37 -9.61 0.45
CA GLY A 281 4.07 -8.38 0.81
C GLY A 281 4.01 -8.14 2.32
N VAL A 282 5.14 -7.75 2.90
CA VAL A 282 5.25 -7.33 4.31
C VAL A 282 6.38 -6.31 4.43
N HIS A 283 6.16 -5.16 5.06
CA HIS A 283 7.14 -4.07 5.03
C HIS A 283 8.48 -4.47 5.65
N ARG A 284 8.51 -4.84 6.94
CA ARG A 284 9.74 -5.27 7.60
C ARG A 284 10.12 -6.70 7.19
N PRO A 285 11.40 -6.97 6.93
CA PRO A 285 11.81 -8.26 6.41
C PRO A 285 11.69 -9.39 7.42
N ILE A 286 11.17 -10.53 6.93
CA ILE A 286 11.20 -11.83 7.63
C ILE A 286 12.64 -12.35 7.74
N TYR A 287 13.43 -12.08 6.71
CA TYR A 287 14.83 -12.46 6.59
C TYR A 287 15.65 -11.29 6.09
N SER A 288 16.80 -11.00 6.71
CA SER A 288 17.72 -9.95 6.28
C SER A 288 19.13 -10.19 6.82
N VAL A 289 20.15 -9.89 6.02
CA VAL A 289 21.55 -9.96 6.47
C VAL A 289 21.87 -9.01 7.63
N LEU A 290 21.28 -7.81 7.68
CA LEU A 290 21.62 -6.81 8.70
C LEU A 290 21.04 -7.14 10.09
N ASN A 291 19.94 -7.88 10.16
CA ASN A 291 19.23 -8.18 11.41
C ASN A 291 19.42 -9.65 11.85
N SER A 292 20.53 -10.28 11.42
CA SER A 292 20.82 -11.68 11.71
C SER A 292 22.20 -11.85 12.38
N ARG A 293 22.35 -12.89 13.20
CA ARG A 293 23.65 -13.34 13.71
C ARG A 293 23.66 -14.86 13.76
N ASN A 294 24.71 -15.48 13.19
CA ASN A 294 24.84 -16.94 13.08
C ASN A 294 23.57 -17.56 12.47
N ASP A 295 23.10 -16.99 11.36
CA ASP A 295 21.90 -17.42 10.64
C ASP A 295 20.61 -17.41 11.47
N ALA A 296 20.54 -16.63 12.56
CA ALA A 296 19.32 -16.46 13.34
C ALA A 296 18.89 -14.99 13.35
N PRO A 297 17.59 -14.69 13.14
CA PRO A 297 17.09 -13.32 13.20
C PRO A 297 17.15 -12.80 14.63
N LYS A 298 17.21 -11.48 14.77
CA LYS A 298 17.24 -10.78 16.06
C LYS A 298 16.23 -9.64 16.13
N GLY A 299 15.90 -9.26 17.37
CA GLY A 299 14.98 -8.15 17.64
C GLY A 299 13.65 -8.35 16.91
N GLN A 300 13.18 -7.29 16.25
CA GLN A 300 11.90 -7.32 15.53
C GLN A 300 11.84 -8.38 14.42
N ALA A 301 12.94 -8.63 13.70
CA ALA A 301 12.96 -9.66 12.66
C ALA A 301 12.66 -11.06 13.23
N ALA A 302 13.07 -11.35 14.47
CA ALA A 302 12.77 -12.62 15.11
C ALA A 302 11.28 -12.76 15.45
N HIS A 303 10.63 -11.68 15.87
CA HIS A 303 9.20 -11.66 16.17
C HIS A 303 8.34 -11.80 14.90
N ILE A 304 8.73 -11.11 13.82
CA ILE A 304 8.09 -11.22 12.51
C ILE A 304 8.23 -12.64 11.96
N GLN A 305 9.45 -13.21 11.98
CA GLN A 305 9.67 -14.58 11.52
C GLN A 305 8.83 -15.57 12.34
N ALA A 306 8.83 -15.45 13.67
CA ALA A 306 8.06 -16.33 14.55
C ALA A 306 6.54 -16.25 14.28
N ALA A 307 6.02 -15.07 13.92
CA ALA A 307 4.61 -14.86 13.64
C ALA A 307 4.17 -15.43 12.29
N PHE A 308 4.93 -15.17 11.22
CA PHE A 308 4.43 -15.38 9.85
C PHE A 308 5.03 -16.59 9.13
N GLU A 309 6.28 -16.97 9.43
CA GLU A 309 7.02 -17.96 8.63
C GLU A 309 6.27 -19.30 8.51
N ASN A 310 5.73 -19.80 9.62
CA ASN A 310 5.05 -21.10 9.62
C ASN A 310 3.85 -21.13 8.67
N LEU A 311 3.07 -20.04 8.57
CA LEU A 311 1.92 -19.95 7.66
C LEU A 311 2.38 -19.82 6.21
N ILE A 312 3.40 -18.98 5.95
CA ILE A 312 4.00 -18.79 4.63
C ILE A 312 4.52 -20.12 4.07
N LEU A 313 5.25 -20.89 4.89
CA LEU A 313 5.76 -22.20 4.50
C LEU A 313 4.65 -23.24 4.34
N LYS A 314 3.65 -23.26 5.23
CA LYS A 314 2.53 -24.20 5.20
C LYS A 314 1.74 -24.12 3.88
N TYR A 315 1.53 -22.91 3.37
CA TYR A 315 0.78 -22.65 2.14
C TYR A 315 1.67 -22.38 0.92
N LYS A 316 2.97 -22.68 1.04
CA LYS A 316 3.95 -22.71 -0.06
C LYS A 316 4.05 -21.38 -0.83
N VAL A 317 3.96 -20.25 -0.13
CA VAL A 317 4.10 -18.93 -0.76
C VAL A 317 5.35 -18.88 -1.63
N ASP A 318 5.20 -18.39 -2.87
CA ASP A 318 6.24 -18.45 -3.89
C ASP A 318 7.28 -17.34 -3.71
N VAL A 319 6.81 -16.13 -3.40
CA VAL A 319 7.67 -14.95 -3.17
C VAL A 319 7.16 -14.17 -1.97
N VAL A 320 8.09 -13.80 -1.09
CA VAL A 320 7.85 -12.78 -0.06
C VAL A 320 8.62 -11.51 -0.46
N LEU A 321 7.92 -10.39 -0.51
CA LEU A 321 8.45 -9.08 -0.89
C LEU A 321 8.46 -8.16 0.34
N THR A 322 9.57 -7.47 0.55
CA THR A 322 9.79 -6.63 1.73
C THR A 322 10.43 -5.30 1.37
N GLY A 323 10.15 -4.27 2.17
CA GLY A 323 10.83 -2.97 2.14
C GLY A 323 11.71 -2.80 3.38
N HIS A 324 11.63 -1.64 4.03
CA HIS A 324 12.22 -1.22 5.30
C HIS A 324 13.76 -1.12 5.31
N LYS A 325 14.41 -1.99 4.55
CA LYS A 325 15.86 -2.03 4.40
C LYS A 325 16.22 -1.36 3.09
N HIS A 326 16.93 -0.24 3.18
CA HIS A 326 17.26 0.64 2.05
C HIS A 326 18.41 0.09 1.18
N TYR A 327 18.27 -1.15 0.75
CA TYR A 327 19.12 -1.83 -0.22
C TYR A 327 18.35 -2.99 -0.85
N TYR A 328 18.82 -3.44 -2.00
CA TYR A 328 18.30 -4.65 -2.63
C TYR A 328 18.97 -5.90 -2.06
N GLU A 329 18.16 -6.86 -1.64
CA GLU A 329 18.59 -8.18 -1.21
C GLU A 329 17.70 -9.25 -1.85
N ARG A 330 18.30 -10.35 -2.29
CA ARG A 330 17.57 -11.52 -2.78
C ARG A 330 18.20 -12.79 -2.25
N MET A 331 17.35 -13.66 -1.70
CA MET A 331 17.77 -14.92 -1.12
C MET A 331 17.51 -16.08 -2.09
N PHE A 332 18.20 -17.19 -1.86
CA PHE A 332 17.72 -18.50 -2.31
C PHE A 332 16.32 -18.76 -1.71
N PRO A 333 15.55 -19.72 -2.24
CA PRO A 333 14.41 -20.23 -1.49
C PRO A 333 14.89 -20.65 -0.10
N ILE A 334 14.22 -20.18 0.95
CA ILE A 334 14.71 -20.24 2.32
C ILE A 334 13.60 -20.72 3.23
N ALA A 335 13.95 -21.57 4.18
CA ALA A 335 13.06 -22.01 5.25
C ALA A 335 13.86 -22.22 6.53
N LYS A 336 13.34 -21.73 7.65
CA LYS A 336 13.94 -21.85 8.97
C LYS A 336 15.41 -21.42 8.98
N ASN A 337 15.68 -20.30 8.32
CA ASN A 337 17.01 -19.69 8.14
C ASN A 337 18.03 -20.54 7.36
N LYS A 338 17.57 -21.51 6.56
CA LYS A 338 18.44 -22.32 5.70
C LYS A 338 17.93 -22.30 4.26
N ALA A 339 18.87 -22.23 3.32
CA ALA A 339 18.55 -22.38 1.91
C ALA A 339 17.92 -23.76 1.64
N VAL A 340 16.88 -23.78 0.83
CA VAL A 340 16.16 -24.96 0.36
C VAL A 340 16.31 -25.01 -1.16
N MET A 341 17.21 -25.87 -1.63
CA MET A 341 17.54 -25.93 -3.07
C MET A 341 16.62 -26.88 -3.85
N ASN A 342 15.69 -27.57 -3.18
CA ASN A 342 14.71 -28.44 -3.82
C ASN A 342 13.82 -27.61 -4.75
N GLY A 343 13.75 -27.99 -6.03
CA GLY A 343 12.97 -27.27 -7.04
C GLY A 343 13.67 -26.05 -7.65
N VAL A 344 14.86 -25.68 -7.18
CA VAL A 344 15.69 -24.66 -7.86
C VAL A 344 16.21 -25.25 -9.17
N SER A 345 15.92 -24.56 -10.28
CA SER A 345 16.34 -24.96 -11.62
C SER A 345 17.85 -25.12 -11.72
N ASP A 346 18.31 -26.11 -12.49
CA ASP A 346 19.74 -26.41 -12.67
C ASP A 346 20.51 -25.29 -13.38
N ASN A 347 19.81 -24.43 -14.13
CA ASN A 347 20.40 -23.26 -14.77
C ASN A 347 20.44 -22.00 -13.86
N PHE A 348 20.09 -22.13 -12.58
CA PHE A 348 20.24 -21.04 -11.63
C PHE A 348 21.74 -20.80 -11.38
N PRO A 349 22.28 -19.61 -11.71
CA PRO A 349 23.73 -19.39 -11.79
C PRO A 349 24.48 -19.48 -10.44
N TYR A 350 23.75 -19.68 -9.34
CA TYR A 350 24.28 -19.76 -7.97
C TYR A 350 23.95 -21.10 -7.29
N LYS A 351 23.49 -22.12 -8.03
CA LYS A 351 23.18 -23.46 -7.49
C LYS A 351 24.44 -24.28 -7.19
#